data_AF-A0A2V6RW76-F1
#
_entry.id   AF-A0A2V6RW76-F1
#
_cell.length_a   1.000
_cell.length_b   1.000
_cell.length_c   1.000
_cell.angle_alpha   90.00
_cell.angle_beta   90.00
_cell.angle_gamma   90.00
#
_symmetry.space_group_name_H-M   'P 1'
#
loop_
_entity.id
_entity.type
_entity.pdbx_description
1 polymer ?
#
loop_
_entity_poly.entity_id
_entity_poly.type
_entity_poly.pdbx_seq_one_letter_code
_entity_poly.pdbx_strand_id
1 'polypeptide(L)'
;MAQGTPRQFADIEPAWLTSLLREAGSLRAGAVTAVGIEPIGVGVGFLGQVARLRLTYDRPDEAAPVTLVGKLPTLDPGGREICRLFRFYEREIHFYRQLTPRIPVRVPRCYASVMDLAADDYLLLLEDFASLPMGDDAKGCTLAEADRAIRNVAGLHAAWWSHSDLDRLDWMPKINAPVHQTAEPAYQQVLPHFLKMFGDYLSPRMRAVTEDMRTHVIDLLNAFTHPPMTMAHGDYRLDNLFFDDGGVAVIDWQIAFRGARRLRRSVLPFWLP
;
A
#
# COMPACT_ATOMS: atom_id res chain seq x y z
N MET A 1 -32.42 6.05 4.71
CA MET A 1 -31.17 6.82 4.95
C MET A 1 -30.04 5.97 4.40
N ALA A 2 -29.11 6.54 3.65
CA ALA A 2 -27.95 5.78 3.16
C ALA A 2 -27.12 5.31 4.36
N GLN A 3 -26.67 4.06 4.35
CA GLN A 3 -25.78 3.50 5.37
C GLN A 3 -24.49 4.34 5.45
N GLY A 4 -24.02 4.66 6.66
CA GLY A 4 -22.70 5.26 6.87
C GLY A 4 -21.57 4.29 6.53
N THR A 5 -20.34 4.78 6.38
CA THR A 5 -19.18 3.92 6.10
C THR A 5 -19.00 2.87 7.21
N PRO A 6 -18.94 1.57 6.88
CA PRO A 6 -18.82 0.50 7.87
C PRO A 6 -17.43 0.49 8.50
N ARG A 7 -17.34 0.13 9.79
CA ARG A 7 -16.06 0.05 10.54
C ARG A 7 -15.45 -1.34 10.53
N GLN A 8 -16.23 -2.36 10.22
CA GLN A 8 -15.81 -3.75 10.06
C GLN A 8 -16.59 -4.37 8.91
N PHE A 9 -16.02 -5.40 8.27
CA PHE A 9 -16.65 -6.02 7.10
C PHE A 9 -18.01 -6.65 7.40
N ALA A 10 -18.24 -7.11 8.64
CA ALA A 10 -19.52 -7.69 9.06
C ALA A 10 -20.68 -6.68 9.02
N ASP A 11 -20.39 -5.38 9.05
CA ASP A 11 -21.41 -4.34 8.97
C ASP A 11 -21.80 -4.00 7.52
N ILE A 12 -21.13 -4.57 6.51
CA ILE A 12 -21.42 -4.28 5.10
C ILE A 12 -22.76 -4.88 4.70
N GLU A 13 -23.71 -4.03 4.32
CA GLU A 13 -24.99 -4.49 3.78
C GLU A 13 -24.90 -4.76 2.26
N PRO A 14 -25.51 -5.86 1.76
CA PRO A 14 -25.55 -6.15 0.32
C PRO A 14 -26.13 -5.01 -0.53
N ALA A 15 -27.15 -4.31 -0.04
CA ALA A 15 -27.76 -3.17 -0.73
C ALA A 15 -26.79 -1.98 -0.87
N TRP A 16 -25.90 -1.79 0.11
CA TRP A 16 -24.88 -0.76 0.08
C TRP A 16 -23.80 -1.08 -0.95
N LEU A 17 -23.28 -2.32 -0.98
CA LEU A 17 -22.36 -2.76 -2.03
C LEU A 17 -22.97 -2.67 -3.43
N THR A 18 -24.25 -2.99 -3.57
CA THR A 18 -24.98 -2.83 -4.84
C THR A 18 -24.91 -1.39 -5.33
N SER A 19 -25.06 -0.41 -4.43
CA SER A 19 -25.01 1.01 -4.77
C SER A 19 -23.60 1.41 -5.22
N LEU A 20 -22.57 1.01 -4.47
CA LEU A 20 -21.16 1.27 -4.83
C LEU A 20 -20.78 0.67 -6.19
N LEU A 21 -21.18 -0.58 -6.46
CA LEU A 21 -20.88 -1.24 -7.74
C LEU A 21 -21.61 -0.61 -8.93
N ARG A 22 -22.80 -0.05 -8.71
CA ARG A 22 -23.54 0.74 -9.71
C ARG A 22 -22.86 2.07 -10.00
N GLU A 23 -22.43 2.78 -8.96
CA GLU A 23 -21.64 4.02 -9.11
C GLU A 23 -20.32 3.76 -9.88
N ALA A 24 -19.70 2.59 -9.63
CA ALA A 24 -18.50 2.14 -10.33
C ALA A 24 -18.75 1.67 -11.79
N GLY A 25 -20.01 1.64 -12.23
CA GLY A 25 -20.42 1.12 -13.53
C GLY A 25 -20.16 -0.38 -13.73
N SER A 26 -19.93 -1.13 -12.65
CA SER A 26 -19.63 -2.57 -12.68
C SER A 26 -20.89 -3.43 -12.49
N LEU A 27 -22.01 -2.82 -12.14
CA LEU A 27 -23.32 -3.45 -12.04
C LEU A 27 -24.39 -2.47 -12.55
N ARG A 28 -25.30 -2.92 -13.41
CA ARG A 28 -26.36 -2.08 -14.01
C ARG A 28 -27.72 -2.43 -13.43
N ALA A 29 -28.15 -3.68 -13.56
CA ALA A 29 -29.52 -4.08 -13.24
C ALA A 29 -29.63 -4.95 -11.97
N GLY A 30 -28.71 -5.88 -11.75
CA GLY A 30 -28.74 -6.77 -10.59
C GLY A 30 -28.47 -6.08 -9.25
N ALA A 31 -28.53 -6.87 -8.19
CA ALA A 31 -28.19 -6.52 -6.82
C ALA A 31 -27.36 -7.63 -6.18
N VAL A 32 -26.46 -7.23 -5.30
CA VAL A 32 -25.77 -8.14 -4.38
C VAL A 32 -26.80 -8.65 -3.38
N THR A 33 -26.90 -9.97 -3.24
CA THR A 33 -27.83 -10.64 -2.32
C THR A 33 -27.14 -11.20 -1.09
N ALA A 34 -25.85 -11.52 -1.19
CA ALA A 34 -25.04 -11.98 -0.07
C ALA A 34 -23.56 -11.61 -0.25
N VAL A 35 -22.87 -11.49 0.88
CA VAL A 35 -21.44 -11.18 0.96
C VAL A 35 -20.78 -12.21 1.87
N GLY A 36 -19.94 -13.08 1.30
CA GLY A 36 -19.02 -13.92 2.07
C GLY A 36 -17.76 -13.14 2.41
N ILE A 37 -17.29 -13.23 3.66
CA ILE A 37 -16.10 -12.52 4.13
C ILE A 37 -15.02 -13.53 4.46
N GLU A 38 -13.89 -13.43 3.79
CA GLU A 38 -12.70 -14.27 4.00
C GLU A 38 -11.52 -13.35 4.39
N PRO A 39 -11.18 -13.22 5.68
CA PRO A 39 -10.06 -12.38 6.12
C PRO A 39 -8.72 -12.79 5.47
N ILE A 40 -7.90 -11.81 5.06
CA ILE A 40 -6.58 -12.02 4.46
C ILE A 40 -5.49 -11.57 5.44
N GLY A 41 -4.45 -12.39 5.59
CA GLY A 41 -3.26 -12.12 6.41
C GLY A 41 -3.55 -11.81 7.87
N VAL A 42 -4.45 -12.59 8.46
CA VAL A 42 -4.65 -12.65 9.92
C VAL A 42 -3.29 -12.90 10.58
N GLY A 43 -2.86 -11.99 11.45
CA GLY A 43 -1.58 -12.09 12.18
C GLY A 43 -0.35 -11.56 11.45
N VAL A 44 -0.48 -11.00 10.23
CA VAL A 44 0.64 -10.50 9.41
C VAL A 44 0.99 -9.03 9.69
N GLY A 45 0.40 -8.43 10.74
CA GLY A 45 0.75 -7.06 11.16
C GLY A 45 0.27 -5.96 10.20
N PHE A 46 -0.76 -6.22 9.41
CA PHE A 46 -1.37 -5.20 8.56
C PHE A 46 -1.84 -3.99 9.38
N LEU A 47 -1.60 -2.80 8.84
CA LEU A 47 -2.06 -1.53 9.39
C LEU A 47 -3.59 -1.32 9.22
N GLY A 48 -4.34 -2.36 8.87
CA GLY A 48 -5.78 -2.32 8.63
C GLY A 48 -6.38 -3.71 8.54
N GLN A 49 -7.70 -3.77 8.43
CA GLN A 49 -8.41 -5.00 8.11
C GLN A 49 -8.36 -5.20 6.60
N VAL A 50 -8.00 -6.41 6.15
CA VAL A 50 -8.04 -6.81 4.75
C VAL A 50 -8.85 -8.09 4.64
N ALA A 51 -9.81 -8.13 3.72
CA ALA A 51 -10.62 -9.32 3.49
C ALA A 51 -10.95 -9.48 2.01
N ARG A 52 -11.04 -10.72 1.55
CA ARG A 52 -11.73 -11.06 0.32
C ARG A 52 -13.23 -11.08 0.58
N LEU A 53 -13.96 -10.35 -0.23
CA LEU A 53 -15.42 -10.33 -0.24
C LEU A 53 -15.89 -11.15 -1.45
N ARG A 54 -16.63 -12.22 -1.20
CA ARG A 54 -17.27 -13.03 -2.25
C ARG A 54 -18.71 -12.59 -2.42
N LEU A 55 -19.06 -12.15 -3.61
CA LEU A 55 -20.36 -11.55 -3.89
C LEU A 55 -21.28 -12.54 -4.60
N THR A 56 -22.49 -12.67 -4.08
CA THR A 56 -23.59 -13.38 -4.74
C THR A 56 -24.57 -12.34 -5.27
N TYR A 57 -25.06 -12.53 -6.49
CA TYR A 57 -26.00 -11.63 -7.15
C TYR A 57 -27.32 -12.35 -7.45
N ASP A 58 -28.42 -11.61 -7.49
CA ASP A 58 -29.68 -12.11 -8.07
C ASP A 58 -29.57 -12.25 -9.60
N ARG A 59 -28.89 -11.29 -10.25
CA ARG A 59 -28.65 -11.21 -11.68
C ARG A 59 -27.31 -10.52 -11.92
N PRO A 60 -26.21 -11.26 -12.08
CA PRO A 60 -24.91 -10.65 -12.33
C PRO A 60 -24.84 -10.06 -13.74
N ASP A 61 -24.15 -8.93 -13.87
CA ASP A 61 -23.66 -8.45 -15.17
C ASP A 61 -22.30 -9.09 -15.46
N GLU A 62 -21.90 -9.17 -16.72
CA GLU A 62 -20.59 -9.72 -17.12
C GLU A 62 -19.41 -8.98 -16.48
N ALA A 63 -19.55 -7.67 -16.28
CA ALA A 63 -18.53 -6.84 -15.64
C ALA A 63 -18.58 -6.84 -14.10
N ALA A 64 -19.55 -7.55 -13.50
CA ALA A 64 -19.73 -7.56 -12.05
C ALA A 64 -18.68 -8.48 -11.40
N PRO A 65 -17.92 -7.99 -10.40
CA PRO A 65 -16.88 -8.79 -9.77
C PRO A 65 -17.51 -9.90 -8.92
N VAL A 66 -17.03 -11.13 -9.08
CA VAL A 66 -17.38 -12.27 -8.20
C VAL A 66 -16.67 -12.16 -6.86
N THR A 67 -15.45 -11.63 -6.86
CA THR A 67 -14.69 -11.33 -5.64
C THR A 67 -14.09 -9.93 -5.68
N LEU A 68 -13.92 -9.34 -4.50
CA LEU A 68 -13.24 -8.07 -4.25
C LEU A 68 -12.27 -8.23 -3.09
N VAL A 69 -11.22 -7.42 -3.07
CA VAL A 69 -10.44 -7.18 -1.85
C VAL A 69 -10.95 -5.90 -1.20
N GLY A 70 -11.45 -6.02 0.02
CA GLY A 70 -11.80 -4.89 0.86
C GLY A 70 -10.65 -4.52 1.79
N LYS A 71 -10.41 -3.22 1.97
CA LYS A 71 -9.55 -2.67 3.04
C LYS A 71 -10.35 -1.70 3.90
N LEU A 72 -10.27 -1.90 5.21
CA LEU A 72 -10.83 -1.01 6.24
C LEU A 72 -9.73 -0.63 7.23
N PRO A 73 -9.89 0.47 7.98
CA PRO A 73 -9.01 0.80 9.09
C PRO A 73 -8.89 -0.32 10.12
N THR A 74 -7.79 -0.33 10.87
CA THR A 74 -7.65 -1.23 12.01
C THR A 74 -8.67 -0.89 13.10
N LEU A 75 -9.09 -1.93 13.85
CA LEU A 75 -9.92 -1.77 15.05
C LEU A 75 -9.08 -1.43 16.29
N ASP A 76 -7.75 -1.65 16.24
CA ASP A 76 -6.85 -1.29 17.33
C ASP A 76 -6.70 0.24 17.43
N PRO A 77 -7.08 0.88 18.55
CA PRO A 77 -7.04 2.34 18.68
C PRO A 77 -5.63 2.92 18.50
N GLY A 78 -4.59 2.22 18.99
CA GLY A 78 -3.21 2.67 18.87
C GLY A 78 -2.71 2.67 17.43
N GLY A 79 -2.93 1.55 16.72
CA GLY A 79 -2.64 1.43 15.30
C GLY A 79 -3.43 2.42 14.46
N ARG A 80 -4.71 2.66 14.80
CA ARG A 80 -5.54 3.65 14.10
C ARG A 80 -4.99 5.07 14.26
N GLU A 81 -4.57 5.44 15.47
CA GLU A 81 -3.96 6.74 15.73
C GLU A 81 -2.66 6.94 14.94
N ILE A 82 -1.82 5.90 14.87
CA ILE A 82 -0.61 5.93 14.03
C ILE A 82 -0.99 6.12 12.55
N CYS A 83 -1.96 5.34 12.04
CA CYS A 83 -2.40 5.44 10.65
C CYS A 83 -2.99 6.82 10.32
N ARG A 84 -3.71 7.44 11.28
CA ARG A 84 -4.25 8.79 11.17
C ARG A 84 -3.13 9.83 11.13
N LEU A 85 -2.16 9.75 12.04
CA LEU A 85 -1.01 10.65 12.10
C LEU A 85 -0.21 10.64 10.79
N PHE A 86 0.02 9.46 10.22
CA PHE A 86 0.72 9.30 8.95
C PHE A 86 -0.21 9.36 7.72
N ARG A 87 -1.52 9.53 7.90
CA ARG A 87 -2.53 9.60 6.83
C ARG A 87 -2.47 8.40 5.86
N PHE A 88 -2.24 7.19 6.37
CA PHE A 88 -2.03 6.00 5.52
C PHE A 88 -3.26 5.65 4.66
N TYR A 89 -4.45 5.60 5.25
CA TYR A 89 -5.68 5.26 4.51
C TYR A 89 -6.06 6.34 3.49
N GLU A 90 -5.96 7.61 3.89
CA GLU A 90 -6.21 8.75 3.00
C GLU A 90 -5.27 8.71 1.79
N ARG A 91 -3.99 8.41 2.01
CA ARG A 91 -2.98 8.35 0.97
C ARG A 91 -3.28 7.29 -0.08
N GLU A 92 -3.65 6.08 0.37
CA GLU A 92 -4.01 5.01 -0.55
C GLU A 92 -5.28 5.36 -1.34
N ILE A 93 -6.28 5.96 -0.70
CA ILE A 93 -7.51 6.39 -1.39
C ILE A 93 -7.22 7.46 -2.44
N HIS A 94 -6.43 8.49 -2.12
CA HIS A 94 -6.05 9.50 -3.11
C HIS A 94 -5.21 8.91 -4.24
N PHE A 95 -4.33 7.94 -3.95
CA PHE A 95 -3.61 7.21 -4.98
C PHE A 95 -4.60 6.56 -5.97
N TYR A 96 -5.57 5.79 -5.48
CA TYR A 96 -6.53 5.13 -6.35
C TYR A 96 -7.41 6.10 -7.15
N ARG A 97 -7.84 7.21 -6.52
CA ARG A 97 -8.68 8.24 -7.15
C ARG A 97 -7.95 9.08 -8.19
N GLN A 98 -6.68 9.42 -7.95
CA GLN A 98 -5.99 10.47 -8.72
C GLN A 98 -4.88 9.95 -9.63
N LEU A 99 -4.23 8.82 -9.28
CA LEU A 99 -3.00 8.37 -9.94
C LEU A 99 -3.16 7.13 -10.79
N THR A 100 -4.12 6.25 -10.50
CA THR A 100 -4.33 5.02 -11.30
C THR A 100 -4.44 5.27 -12.80
N PRO A 101 -5.04 6.36 -13.31
CA PRO A 101 -5.09 6.62 -14.76
C PRO A 101 -3.78 7.18 -15.33
N ARG A 102 -2.79 7.48 -14.49
CA ARG A 102 -1.60 8.29 -14.82
C ARG A 102 -0.28 7.57 -14.56
N ILE A 103 -0.31 6.37 -13.98
CA ILE A 103 0.90 5.61 -13.63
C ILE A 103 1.16 4.50 -14.64
N PRO A 104 2.44 4.21 -14.96
CA PRO A 104 2.81 3.19 -15.95
C PRO A 104 2.90 1.78 -15.34
N VAL A 105 2.30 1.55 -14.17
CA VAL A 105 2.36 0.27 -13.46
C VAL A 105 0.96 -0.29 -13.29
N ARG A 106 0.82 -1.61 -13.42
CA ARG A 106 -0.44 -2.29 -13.18
C ARG A 106 -0.75 -2.23 -11.68
N VAL A 107 -1.98 -1.88 -11.36
CA VAL A 107 -2.53 -1.81 -10.01
C VAL A 107 -3.94 -2.38 -10.03
N PRO A 108 -4.50 -2.84 -8.90
CA PRO A 108 -5.88 -3.31 -8.84
C PRO A 108 -6.85 -2.26 -9.38
N ARG A 109 -7.85 -2.67 -10.15
CA ARG A 109 -8.98 -1.80 -10.44
C ARG A 109 -9.65 -1.40 -9.12
N CYS A 110 -9.88 -0.10 -8.91
CA CYS A 110 -10.67 0.40 -7.79
C CYS A 110 -12.16 0.35 -8.15
N TYR A 111 -12.94 -0.42 -7.41
CA TYR A 111 -14.40 -0.46 -7.53
C TYR A 111 -15.06 0.58 -6.64
N ALA A 112 -14.54 0.83 -5.44
CA ALA A 112 -15.05 1.89 -4.59
C ALA A 112 -13.94 2.44 -3.70
N SER A 113 -14.00 3.75 -3.45
CA SER A 113 -13.17 4.40 -2.45
C SER A 113 -14.05 5.36 -1.67
N VAL A 114 -14.18 5.14 -0.37
CA VAL A 114 -14.99 5.95 0.55
C VAL A 114 -14.06 6.54 1.60
N MET A 115 -14.20 7.83 1.86
CA MET A 115 -13.38 8.55 2.82
C MET A 115 -14.24 9.62 3.48
N ASP A 116 -14.48 9.46 4.77
CA ASP A 116 -15.08 10.46 5.64
C ASP A 116 -14.04 10.92 6.66
N LEU A 117 -13.43 12.07 6.40
CA LEU A 117 -12.39 12.64 7.27
C LEU A 117 -12.93 13.09 8.63
N ALA A 118 -14.22 13.41 8.73
CA ALA A 118 -14.83 13.85 9.99
C ALA A 118 -15.11 12.65 10.91
N ALA A 119 -15.58 11.54 10.33
CA ALA A 119 -15.79 10.28 11.05
C ALA A 119 -14.51 9.44 11.21
N ASP A 120 -13.43 9.82 10.52
CA ASP A 120 -12.19 9.05 10.34
C ASP A 120 -12.45 7.66 9.74
N ASP A 121 -13.49 7.51 8.92
CA ASP A 121 -13.91 6.22 8.38
C ASP A 121 -13.58 6.11 6.88
N TYR A 122 -12.99 4.96 6.51
CA TYR A 122 -12.45 4.73 5.18
C TYR A 122 -12.86 3.35 4.68
N LEU A 123 -13.09 3.21 3.38
CA LEU A 123 -13.22 1.91 2.71
C LEU A 123 -12.53 1.99 1.36
N LEU A 124 -11.83 0.92 1.01
CA LEU A 124 -11.35 0.69 -0.34
C LEU A 124 -11.79 -0.69 -0.83
N LEU A 125 -12.42 -0.76 -2.00
CA LEU A 125 -12.80 -2.00 -2.67
C LEU A 125 -12.01 -2.12 -3.97
N LEU A 126 -11.18 -3.16 -4.05
CA LEU A 126 -10.22 -3.37 -5.12
C LEU A 126 -10.48 -4.70 -5.83
N GLU A 127 -9.98 -4.79 -7.07
CA GLU A 127 -9.83 -6.05 -7.80
C GLU A 127 -9.04 -7.08 -6.98
N ASP A 128 -9.53 -8.31 -7.02
CA ASP A 128 -8.90 -9.44 -6.36
C ASP A 128 -7.97 -10.17 -7.34
N PHE A 129 -6.67 -10.12 -7.06
CA PHE A 129 -5.62 -10.80 -7.83
C PHE A 129 -5.38 -12.25 -7.39
N ALA A 130 -6.32 -12.91 -6.72
CA ALA A 130 -6.16 -14.28 -6.21
C ALA A 130 -5.69 -15.32 -7.26
N SER A 131 -5.94 -15.07 -8.56
CA SER A 131 -5.50 -15.95 -9.64
C SER A 131 -4.05 -15.73 -10.08
N LEU A 132 -3.38 -14.68 -9.59
CA LEU A 132 -2.03 -14.32 -9.97
C LEU A 132 -1.01 -14.84 -8.95
N PRO A 133 0.14 -15.36 -9.40
CA PRO A 133 1.29 -15.60 -8.54
C PRO A 133 1.68 -14.34 -7.75
N MET A 134 1.65 -14.43 -6.43
CA MET A 134 2.16 -13.40 -5.53
C MET A 134 3.63 -13.69 -5.20
N GLY A 135 4.45 -12.64 -5.08
CA GLY A 135 5.79 -12.77 -4.54
C GLY A 135 5.78 -13.20 -3.07
N ASP A 136 6.90 -13.71 -2.59
CA ASP A 136 7.08 -14.21 -1.23
C ASP A 136 8.46 -13.79 -0.72
N ASP A 137 8.50 -12.83 0.21
CA ASP A 137 9.77 -12.31 0.73
C ASP A 137 10.59 -13.38 1.49
N ALA A 138 9.94 -14.39 2.07
CA ALA A 138 10.64 -15.45 2.80
C ALA A 138 11.31 -16.45 1.85
N LYS A 139 10.72 -16.69 0.67
CA LYS A 139 11.31 -17.55 -0.37
C LYS A 139 12.27 -16.81 -1.30
N GLY A 140 12.13 -15.49 -1.41
CA GLY A 140 12.80 -14.69 -2.43
C GLY A 140 12.16 -14.90 -3.81
N CYS A 141 12.87 -14.46 -4.86
CA CYS A 141 12.38 -14.60 -6.23
C CYS A 141 13.47 -15.05 -7.20
N THR A 142 13.05 -15.46 -8.39
CA THR A 142 13.97 -15.77 -9.49
C THR A 142 14.60 -14.48 -10.04
N LEU A 143 15.75 -14.61 -10.72
CA LEU A 143 16.39 -13.48 -11.41
C LEU A 143 15.45 -12.82 -12.44
N ALA A 144 14.58 -13.60 -13.09
CA ALA A 144 13.63 -13.09 -14.07
C ALA A 144 12.53 -12.25 -13.40
N GLU A 145 11.99 -12.69 -12.26
CA GLU A 145 11.04 -11.93 -11.46
C GLU A 145 11.66 -10.66 -10.90
N ALA A 146 12.89 -10.74 -10.39
CA ALA A 146 13.64 -9.58 -9.92
C ALA A 146 13.85 -8.54 -11.02
N ASP A 147 14.28 -8.96 -12.22
CA ASP A 147 14.45 -8.06 -13.38
C ASP A 147 13.13 -7.37 -13.75
N ARG A 148 12.02 -8.13 -13.80
CA ARG A 148 10.69 -7.58 -14.08
C ARG A 148 10.22 -6.57 -13.04
N ALA A 149 10.39 -6.88 -11.75
CA ALA A 149 10.04 -5.97 -10.64
C ALA A 149 10.90 -4.69 -10.68
N ILE A 150 12.21 -4.82 -10.92
CA ILE A 150 13.10 -3.66 -11.02
C ILE A 150 12.72 -2.78 -12.21
N ARG A 151 12.42 -3.35 -13.38
CA ARG A 151 11.96 -2.58 -14.55
C ARG A 151 10.64 -1.87 -14.29
N ASN A 152 9.71 -2.55 -13.61
CA ASN A 152 8.42 -1.98 -13.25
C ASN A 152 8.57 -0.74 -12.35
N VAL A 153 9.32 -0.83 -11.24
CA VAL A 153 9.55 0.33 -10.37
C VAL A 153 10.43 1.40 -11.01
N ALA A 154 11.38 1.03 -11.87
CA ALA A 154 12.16 1.98 -12.64
C ALA A 154 11.29 2.77 -13.63
N GLY A 155 10.32 2.12 -14.27
CA GLY A 155 9.32 2.78 -15.13
C GLY A 155 8.47 3.78 -14.37
N LEU A 156 7.99 3.42 -13.17
CA LEU A 156 7.29 4.35 -12.27
C LEU A 156 8.16 5.57 -11.94
N HIS A 157 9.40 5.35 -11.50
CA HIS A 157 10.32 6.43 -11.15
C HIS A 157 10.66 7.33 -12.34
N ALA A 158 10.80 6.75 -13.53
CA ALA A 158 11.09 7.51 -14.75
C ALA A 158 9.89 8.39 -15.17
N ALA A 159 8.67 7.86 -15.11
CA ALA A 159 7.46 8.61 -15.48
C ALA A 159 7.19 9.81 -14.57
N TRP A 160 7.61 9.73 -13.31
CA TRP A 160 7.43 10.80 -12.32
C TRP A 160 8.73 11.59 -12.04
N TRP A 161 9.77 11.40 -12.83
CA TRP A 161 11.07 12.04 -12.63
C TRP A 161 11.01 13.55 -12.84
N SER A 162 11.20 14.32 -11.77
CA SER A 162 11.05 15.79 -11.74
C SER A 162 9.73 16.27 -12.36
N HIS A 163 8.68 15.45 -12.29
CA HIS A 163 7.41 15.76 -12.93
C HIS A 163 6.76 16.97 -12.23
N SER A 164 6.28 17.94 -13.01
CA SER A 164 5.75 19.22 -12.50
C SER A 164 4.59 19.07 -11.53
N ASP A 165 3.77 18.03 -11.74
CA ASP A 165 2.63 17.75 -10.85
C ASP A 165 3.02 17.08 -9.52
N LEU A 166 4.29 16.71 -9.28
CA LEU A 166 4.69 16.16 -7.97
C LEU A 166 4.35 17.12 -6.83
N ASP A 167 4.53 18.42 -7.03
CA ASP A 167 4.23 19.42 -6.00
C ASP A 167 2.73 19.64 -5.79
N ARG A 168 1.88 19.15 -6.71
CA ARG A 168 0.40 19.24 -6.63
C ARG A 168 -0.21 18.05 -5.88
N LEU A 169 0.58 17.04 -5.53
CA LEU A 169 0.14 15.89 -4.74
C LEU A 169 0.25 16.20 -3.24
N ASP A 170 -0.57 17.12 -2.75
CA ASP A 170 -0.54 17.60 -1.35
C ASP A 170 -0.80 16.50 -0.32
N TRP A 171 -1.52 15.46 -0.71
CA TRP A 171 -1.79 14.28 0.10
C TRP A 171 -0.59 13.32 0.19
N MET A 172 0.38 13.41 -0.72
CA MET A 172 1.55 12.56 -0.74
C MET A 172 2.72 13.27 -0.03
N PRO A 173 3.20 12.80 1.13
CA PRO A 173 4.25 13.50 1.86
C PRO A 173 5.59 13.41 1.11
N LYS A 174 6.47 14.39 1.36
CA LYS A 174 7.90 14.18 1.12
C LYS A 174 8.44 13.19 2.16
N ILE A 175 9.48 12.43 1.82
CA ILE A 175 10.07 11.45 2.75
C ILE A 175 10.56 12.06 4.08
N ASN A 176 10.86 13.37 4.10
CA ASN A 176 11.25 14.11 5.30
C ASN A 176 10.15 15.04 5.86
N ALA A 177 8.88 14.81 5.51
CA ALA A 177 7.77 15.62 6.01
C ALA A 177 7.80 15.75 7.55
N PRO A 178 7.18 16.79 8.15
CA PRO A 178 7.24 17.04 9.60
C PRO A 178 6.91 15.82 10.48
N VAL A 179 5.95 14.99 10.06
CA VAL A 179 5.58 13.74 10.75
C VAL A 179 6.73 12.73 10.86
N HIS A 180 7.71 12.78 9.95
CA HIS A 180 8.88 11.90 9.94
C HIS A 180 10.06 12.46 10.75
N GLN A 181 9.97 13.69 11.28
CA GLN A 181 11.02 14.29 12.09
C GLN A 181 11.16 13.63 13.48
N THR A 182 10.17 12.80 13.88
CA THR A 182 10.22 11.97 15.08
C THR A 182 10.85 10.59 14.84
N ALA A 183 11.24 10.27 13.60
CA ALA A 183 11.79 8.96 13.26
C ALA A 183 13.13 8.67 13.96
N GLU A 184 13.97 9.68 14.17
CA GLU A 184 15.24 9.49 14.87
C GLU A 184 15.07 9.23 16.38
N PRO A 185 14.30 10.05 17.14
CA PRO A 185 13.95 9.69 18.51
C PRO A 185 13.31 8.30 18.63
N ALA A 186 12.39 7.95 17.72
CA ALA A 186 11.77 6.63 17.70
C ALA A 186 12.81 5.52 17.46
N TYR A 187 13.73 5.72 16.51
CA TYR A 187 14.83 4.79 16.24
C TYR A 187 15.73 4.61 17.46
N GLN A 188 16.14 5.71 18.11
CA GLN A 188 16.95 5.69 19.33
C GLN A 188 16.27 4.90 20.45
N GLN A 189 14.95 5.04 20.59
CA GLN A 189 14.16 4.34 21.60
C GLN A 189 14.10 2.82 21.35
N VAL A 190 13.92 2.39 20.10
CA VAL A 190 13.76 0.95 19.76
C VAL A 190 15.09 0.22 19.58
N LEU A 191 16.16 0.93 19.24
CA LEU A 191 17.48 0.37 18.92
C LEU A 191 18.01 -0.60 20.00
N PRO A 192 18.00 -0.28 21.31
CA PRO A 192 18.49 -1.21 22.34
C PRO A 192 17.72 -2.53 22.37
N HIS A 193 16.41 -2.47 22.17
CA HIS A 193 15.57 -3.67 22.13
C HIS A 193 15.83 -4.49 20.86
N PHE A 194 15.94 -3.83 19.71
CA PHE A 194 16.32 -4.47 18.45
C PHE A 194 17.66 -5.20 18.57
N LEU A 195 18.70 -4.54 19.10
CA LEU A 195 20.02 -5.16 19.28
C LEU A 195 20.00 -6.33 20.27
N LYS A 196 19.16 -6.26 21.31
CA LYS A 196 18.97 -7.38 22.25
C LYS A 196 18.35 -8.60 21.57
N MET A 197 17.40 -8.39 20.65
CA MET A 197 16.69 -9.49 19.98
C MET A 197 17.43 -10.04 18.77
N PHE A 198 18.00 -9.15 17.96
CA PHE A 198 18.51 -9.46 16.62
C PHE A 198 20.00 -9.20 16.46
N GLY A 199 20.66 -8.63 17.46
CA GLY A 199 22.05 -8.20 17.33
C GLY A 199 23.03 -9.32 17.01
N ASP A 200 22.74 -10.56 17.41
CA ASP A 200 23.60 -11.72 17.14
C ASP A 200 23.51 -12.19 15.68
N TYR A 201 22.47 -11.78 14.95
CA TYR A 201 22.33 -12.03 13.51
C TYR A 201 23.01 -10.95 12.65
N LEU A 202 23.51 -9.88 13.26
CA LEU A 202 24.18 -8.79 12.54
C LEU A 202 25.67 -9.07 12.42
N SER A 203 26.19 -8.99 11.19
CA SER A 203 27.65 -8.88 11.00
C SER A 203 28.19 -7.64 11.72
N PRO A 204 29.50 -7.58 12.06
CA PRO A 204 30.09 -6.39 12.69
C PRO A 204 29.82 -5.10 11.91
N ARG A 205 29.82 -5.18 10.57
CA ARG A 205 29.50 -4.04 9.70
C ARG A 205 28.04 -3.62 9.80
N MET A 206 27.10 -4.57 9.80
CA MET A 206 25.67 -4.27 9.92
C MET A 206 25.37 -3.63 11.27
N ARG A 207 25.94 -4.18 12.35
CA ARG A 207 25.81 -3.61 13.69
C ARG A 207 26.32 -2.18 13.75
N ALA A 208 27.51 -1.91 13.21
CA ALA A 208 28.07 -0.56 13.18
C ALA A 208 27.14 0.43 12.45
N VAL A 209 26.60 0.05 11.29
CA VAL A 209 25.62 0.89 10.55
C VAL A 209 24.34 1.09 11.36
N THR A 210 23.80 0.04 11.97
CA THR A 210 22.61 0.09 12.82
C THR A 210 22.81 1.03 14.02
N GLU A 211 23.97 1.01 14.65
CA GLU A 211 24.28 1.91 15.77
C GLU A 211 24.51 3.36 15.30
N ASP A 212 25.21 3.55 14.19
CA ASP A 212 25.51 4.86 13.60
C ASP A 212 24.23 5.60 13.14
N MET A 213 23.26 4.86 12.60
CA MET A 213 21.96 5.40 12.21
C MET A 213 21.24 6.16 13.33
N ARG A 214 21.56 5.91 14.61
CA ARG A 214 20.87 6.54 15.75
C ARG A 214 20.90 8.07 15.75
N THR A 215 21.87 8.69 15.07
CA THR A 215 22.01 10.15 14.95
C THR A 215 21.97 10.64 13.50
N HIS A 216 21.62 9.76 12.56
CA HIS A 216 21.67 10.03 11.13
C HIS A 216 20.38 9.69 10.39
N VAL A 217 19.29 9.31 11.10
CA VAL A 217 18.02 9.01 10.44
C VAL A 217 17.49 10.26 9.74
N ILE A 218 17.50 11.42 10.41
CA ILE A 218 16.99 12.66 9.80
C ILE A 218 17.88 13.12 8.64
N ASP A 219 19.20 13.00 8.78
CA ASP A 219 20.15 13.31 7.69
C ASP A 219 19.87 12.47 6.45
N LEU A 220 19.61 11.18 6.62
CA LEU A 220 19.26 10.28 5.51
C LEU A 220 17.93 10.68 4.85
N LEU A 221 16.90 10.99 5.65
CA LEU A 221 15.61 11.45 5.10
C LEU A 221 15.78 12.76 4.31
N ASN A 222 16.58 13.70 4.82
CA ASN A 222 16.89 14.95 4.14
C ASN A 222 17.69 14.72 2.85
N ALA A 223 18.67 13.81 2.87
CA ALA A 223 19.43 13.41 1.68
C ALA A 223 18.48 12.91 0.57
N PHE A 224 17.43 12.16 0.93
CA PHE A 224 16.39 11.70 0.01
C PHE A 224 15.40 12.77 -0.45
N THR A 225 15.67 14.06 -0.24
CA THR A 225 14.86 15.15 -0.81
C THR A 225 15.63 16.08 -1.74
N HIS A 226 16.91 15.81 -1.97
CA HIS A 226 17.71 16.56 -2.93
C HIS A 226 17.30 16.21 -4.37
N PRO A 227 16.91 17.18 -5.20
CA PRO A 227 16.49 16.92 -6.58
C PRO A 227 17.51 16.10 -7.38
N PRO A 228 17.08 15.37 -8.41
CA PRO A 228 15.69 15.25 -8.89
C PRO A 228 14.81 14.37 -7.98
N MET A 229 13.55 14.79 -7.80
CA MET A 229 12.54 14.04 -7.04
C MET A 229 11.70 13.16 -7.96
N THR A 230 11.16 12.09 -7.41
CA THR A 230 10.13 11.25 -8.05
C THR A 230 9.10 10.82 -7.00
N MET A 231 8.00 10.24 -7.46
CA MET A 231 7.14 9.39 -6.65
C MET A 231 7.82 8.05 -6.36
N ALA A 232 7.57 7.48 -5.19
CA ALA A 232 7.96 6.12 -4.82
C ALA A 232 6.81 5.39 -4.11
N HIS A 233 6.74 4.08 -4.30
CA HIS A 233 5.76 3.20 -3.64
C HIS A 233 5.89 3.22 -2.10
N GLY A 234 7.12 3.25 -1.61
CA GLY A 234 7.44 3.26 -0.18
C GLY A 234 7.62 1.86 0.40
N ASP A 235 6.77 0.89 0.05
CA ASP A 235 6.89 -0.52 0.48
C ASP A 235 7.03 -1.50 -0.70
N TYR A 236 8.01 -1.26 -1.57
CA TYR A 236 8.17 -2.08 -2.78
C TYR A 236 8.93 -3.38 -2.44
N ARG A 237 8.18 -4.41 -2.02
CA ARG A 237 8.66 -5.72 -1.54
C ARG A 237 7.83 -6.85 -2.18
N LEU A 238 8.35 -8.09 -2.21
CA LEU A 238 7.75 -9.17 -3.00
C LEU A 238 6.32 -9.49 -2.58
N ASP A 239 6.00 -9.40 -1.29
CA ASP A 239 4.63 -9.64 -0.78
C ASP A 239 3.60 -8.62 -1.31
N ASN A 240 4.05 -7.50 -1.88
CA ASN A 240 3.20 -6.47 -2.50
C ASN A 240 3.18 -6.57 -4.04
N LEU A 241 3.82 -7.59 -4.62
CA LEU A 241 3.93 -7.78 -6.06
C LEU A 241 3.20 -9.04 -6.50
N PHE A 242 2.38 -8.90 -7.54
CA PHE A 242 1.81 -10.01 -8.29
C PHE A 242 2.44 -10.06 -9.67
N PHE A 243 2.74 -11.26 -10.12
CA PHE A 243 3.32 -11.53 -11.43
C PHE A 243 2.26 -12.16 -12.32
N ASP A 244 2.03 -11.58 -13.50
CA ASP A 244 1.20 -12.16 -14.56
C ASP A 244 2.02 -12.35 -15.84
N ASP A 245 1.39 -12.79 -16.94
CA ASP A 245 2.10 -12.91 -18.24
C ASP A 245 2.47 -11.54 -18.83
N GLY A 246 1.79 -10.47 -18.42
CA GLY A 246 1.91 -9.10 -18.97
C GLY A 246 2.86 -8.16 -18.21
N GLY A 247 3.31 -8.51 -17.00
CA GLY A 247 4.09 -7.62 -16.17
C GLY A 247 3.92 -7.83 -14.66
N VAL A 248 4.20 -6.78 -13.90
CA VAL A 248 4.12 -6.79 -12.43
C VAL A 248 2.99 -5.87 -12.02
N ALA A 249 2.07 -6.39 -11.21
CA ALA A 249 1.04 -5.61 -10.56
C ALA A 249 1.44 -5.30 -9.11
N VAL A 250 1.19 -4.07 -8.68
CA VAL A 250 1.67 -3.55 -7.40
C VAL A 250 0.49 -3.16 -6.54
N ILE A 251 0.46 -3.66 -5.31
CA ILE A 251 -0.56 -3.34 -4.30
C ILE A 251 0.05 -2.55 -3.14
N ASP A 252 -0.83 -2.03 -2.28
CA ASP A 252 -0.49 -1.40 -1.00
C ASP A 252 0.28 -0.07 -1.06
N TRP A 253 -0.38 0.94 -1.62
CA TRP A 253 0.18 2.28 -1.83
C TRP A 253 0.06 3.21 -0.61
N GLN A 254 -0.25 2.67 0.56
CA GLN A 254 -0.54 3.42 1.79
C GLN A 254 0.65 4.23 2.32
N ILE A 255 1.88 3.85 1.99
CA ILE A 255 3.10 4.57 2.38
C ILE A 255 3.82 5.27 1.21
N ALA A 256 3.14 5.48 0.08
CA ALA A 256 3.69 6.20 -1.06
C ALA A 256 4.21 7.59 -0.67
N PHE A 257 5.30 8.05 -1.29
CA PHE A 257 5.90 9.34 -0.94
C PHE A 257 6.65 9.98 -2.11
N ARG A 258 7.00 11.25 -1.95
CA ARG A 258 7.86 12.02 -2.86
C ARG A 258 9.28 12.10 -2.32
N GLY A 259 10.26 11.75 -3.14
CA GLY A 259 11.66 11.80 -2.74
C GLY A 259 12.62 11.53 -3.88
N ALA A 260 13.88 11.83 -3.65
CA ALA A 260 14.99 11.50 -4.52
C ALA A 260 15.20 9.99 -4.54
N ARG A 261 15.12 9.39 -5.72
CA ARG A 261 15.50 8.00 -5.94
C ARG A 261 16.65 7.99 -6.92
N ARG A 262 17.83 7.59 -6.49
CA ARG A 262 18.93 7.36 -7.43
C ARG A 262 18.60 6.08 -8.20
N LEU A 263 18.46 6.14 -9.52
CA LEU A 263 18.23 4.97 -10.40
C LEU A 263 19.39 3.94 -10.38
N ARG A 264 20.33 4.03 -9.43
CA ARG A 264 21.45 3.09 -9.28
C ARG A 264 21.12 2.02 -8.24
N ARG A 265 20.82 0.80 -8.72
CA ARG A 265 21.00 -0.52 -8.08
C ARG A 265 20.62 -0.69 -6.58
N SER A 266 19.73 0.11 -6.01
CA SER A 266 19.38 -0.01 -4.58
C SER A 266 18.28 -1.03 -4.26
N VAL A 267 17.76 -1.76 -5.24
CA VAL A 267 16.61 -2.68 -5.07
C VAL A 267 17.06 -4.16 -4.99
N LEU A 268 18.29 -4.47 -5.40
CA LEU A 268 18.73 -5.86 -5.64
C LEU A 268 19.11 -6.71 -4.40
N PRO A 269 19.73 -6.19 -3.32
CA PRO A 269 20.43 -7.09 -2.39
C PRO A 269 19.53 -7.87 -1.42
N PHE A 270 18.19 -7.71 -1.47
CA PHE A 270 17.28 -8.34 -0.51
C PHE A 270 16.43 -9.48 -1.08
N TRP A 271 16.42 -9.70 -2.40
CA TRP A 271 15.46 -10.64 -3.03
C TRP A 271 16.09 -11.89 -3.62
N LEU A 272 17.41 -11.91 -3.79
CA LEU A 272 18.13 -13.05 -4.32
C LEU A 272 18.63 -13.89 -3.13
N PRO A 273 18.35 -15.21 -3.10
CA PRO A 273 18.81 -16.11 -2.05
C PRO A 273 20.34 -16.23 -2.00
#